data_AF-M1D709-F1
#
_entry.id   AF-M1D709-F1
#
_cell.length_a   1.000
_cell.length_b   1.000
_cell.length_c   1.000
_cell.angle_alpha   90.00
_cell.angle_beta   90.00
_cell.angle_gamma   90.00
#
_symmetry.space_group_name_H-M   'P 1'
#
loop_
_entity.id
_entity.type
_entity.pdbx_description
1 polymer ?
#
loop_
_entity_poly.entity_id
_entity_poly.type
_entity_poly.pdbx_seq_one_letter_code
_entity_poly.pdbx_strand_id
1 'polypeptide(L)'
;MGVPIASWPVHVDQPYNTVFITNMLKIGISVWKWSRREEIVPAAAIEKAVKTLMGTPEGEEMRQRAVELSNKIKNSVSHGGLARKEMESFIFNITDN
;
A
#
# COMPACT_ATOMS: atom_id res chain seq x y z
N MET A 1 -7.96 -6.86 1.99
CA MET A 1 -7.61 -6.84 3.42
C MET A 1 -6.98 -5.47 3.71
N GLY A 2 -7.12 -4.96 4.93
CA GLY A 2 -6.57 -3.66 5.34
C GLY A 2 -5.37 -3.82 6.25
N VAL A 3 -4.23 -4.20 5.66
CA VAL A 3 -3.00 -4.53 6.39
C VAL A 3 -1.96 -3.44 6.11
N PRO A 4 -1.28 -2.90 7.13
CA PRO A 4 -0.22 -1.92 6.90
C PRO A 4 1.01 -2.59 6.29
N ILE A 5 1.85 -1.82 5.60
CA ILE A 5 2.95 -2.36 4.80
C ILE A 5 4.31 -1.93 5.36
N ALA A 6 5.15 -2.92 5.69
CA ALA A 6 6.60 -2.74 5.85
C ALA A 6 7.24 -2.82 4.46
N SER A 7 7.35 -1.70 3.77
CA SER A 7 7.87 -1.66 2.40
C SER A 7 9.39 -1.84 2.36
N TRP A 8 9.85 -2.73 1.50
CA TRP A 8 11.26 -2.96 1.21
C TRP A 8 11.46 -2.94 -0.30
N PRO A 9 11.79 -1.78 -0.88
CA PRO A 9 11.96 -1.67 -2.33
C PRO A 9 13.28 -2.29 -2.79
N VAL A 10 13.22 -3.15 -3.81
CA VAL A 10 14.38 -3.80 -4.48
C VAL A 10 14.52 -3.47 -5.98
N HIS A 11 13.42 -3.41 -6.77
CA HIS A 11 13.48 -3.17 -8.23
C HIS A 11 12.36 -2.27 -8.82
N VAL A 12 12.64 -1.71 -10.00
CA VAL A 12 11.71 -1.03 -10.93
C VAL A 12 10.90 0.12 -10.31
N ASP A 13 9.63 -0.13 -9.99
CA ASP A 13 8.62 0.84 -9.58
C ASP A 13 8.44 0.87 -8.05
N GLN A 14 8.99 -0.12 -7.35
CA GLN A 14 8.89 -0.27 -5.90
C GLN A 14 9.36 0.97 -5.11
N PRO A 15 10.36 1.77 -5.53
CA PRO A 15 10.71 3.01 -4.85
C PRO A 15 9.56 4.03 -4.87
N TYR A 16 8.85 4.14 -5.99
CA TYR A 16 7.70 5.02 -6.11
C TYR A 16 6.51 4.48 -5.32
N ASN A 17 6.26 3.17 -5.40
CA ASN A 17 5.22 2.53 -4.60
C ASN A 17 5.49 2.68 -3.09
N THR A 18 6.76 2.64 -2.68
CA THR A 18 7.17 2.90 -1.30
C THR A 18 6.77 4.32 -0.89
N VAL A 19 7.13 5.34 -1.68
CA VAL A 19 6.74 6.73 -1.41
C VAL A 19 5.21 6.89 -1.38
N PHE A 20 4.50 6.24 -2.29
CA PHE A 20 3.04 6.29 -2.33
C PHE A 20 2.42 5.69 -1.06
N ILE A 21 2.88 4.51 -0.64
CA ILE A 21 2.43 3.81 0.56
C ILE A 21 2.74 4.63 1.83
N THR A 22 3.94 5.19 1.94
CA THR A 22 4.40 5.85 3.17
C THR A 22 3.95 7.30 3.27
N ASN A 23 4.07 8.08 2.20
CA ASN A 23 3.90 9.53 2.26
C ASN A 23 2.49 9.96 1.88
N MET A 24 1.86 9.28 0.91
CA MET A 24 0.53 9.65 0.42
C MET A 24 -0.56 8.89 1.17
N LEU A 25 -0.54 7.56 1.11
CA LEU A 25 -1.54 6.73 1.78
C LEU A 25 -1.34 6.67 3.30
N LYS A 26 -0.09 6.81 3.77
CA LYS A 26 0.29 6.72 5.19
C LYS A 26 -0.15 5.41 5.85
N ILE A 27 -0.12 4.31 5.09
CA ILE A 27 -0.53 2.97 5.54
C ILE A 27 0.68 2.05 5.80
N GLY A 28 1.88 2.61 5.88
CA GLY A 28 3.09 1.80 6.00
C GLY A 28 4.35 2.62 6.22
N ILE A 29 5.46 1.92 6.37
CA ILE A 29 6.79 2.48 6.57
C ILE A 29 7.79 1.84 5.61
N SER A 30 8.92 2.50 5.38
CA SER A 30 10.05 1.94 4.66
C SER A 30 11.01 1.24 5.62
N VAL A 31 11.30 -0.03 5.37
CA VAL A 31 12.28 -0.83 6.12
C VAL A 31 13.69 -0.41 5.78
N TRP A 32 13.95 -0.09 4.50
CA TRP A 32 15.28 0.22 4.01
C TRP A 32 15.28 1.28 2.91
N LYS A 33 16.34 2.06 2.86
CA LYS A 33 16.51 3.09 1.83
C LYS A 33 16.80 2.44 0.49
N TRP A 34 16.05 2.82 -0.53
CA TRP A 34 16.28 2.38 -1.90
C TRP A 34 17.71 2.64 -2.40
N SER A 35 18.31 3.76 -2.00
CA SER A 35 19.69 4.09 -2.38
C SER A 35 20.73 3.09 -1.88
N ARG A 36 20.35 2.24 -0.91
CA ARG A 36 21.17 1.19 -0.29
C ARG A 36 20.62 -0.22 -0.59
N ARG A 37 19.83 -0.38 -1.66
CA ARG A 37 19.12 -1.64 -2.00
C ARG A 37 20.05 -2.85 -2.23
N GLU A 38 21.30 -2.61 -2.58
CA GLU A 38 22.30 -3.67 -2.83
C GLU A 38 22.99 -4.13 -1.53
N GLU A 39 22.77 -3.42 -0.42
CA GLU A 39 23.33 -3.77 0.88
C GLU A 39 22.43 -4.79 1.61
N ILE A 40 23.07 -5.61 2.45
CA ILE A 40 22.35 -6.48 3.39
C ILE A 40 21.66 -5.59 4.42
N VAL A 41 20.34 -5.74 4.55
CA VAL A 41 19.58 -5.00 5.55
C VAL A 41 19.88 -5.55 6.95
N PRO A 42 20.35 -4.72 7.89
CA PRO A 42 20.61 -5.13 9.25
C PRO A 42 19.33 -5.61 9.95
N ALA A 43 19.46 -6.65 10.78
CA ALA A 43 18.36 -7.15 11.60
C ALA A 43 17.70 -6.04 12.45
N ALA A 44 18.49 -5.09 12.96
CA ALA A 44 17.99 -3.95 13.73
C ALA A 44 17.02 -3.05 12.94
N ALA A 45 17.20 -2.91 11.62
CA ALA A 45 16.29 -2.14 10.78
C ALA A 45 14.93 -2.84 10.62
N ILE A 46 14.97 -4.17 10.44
CA ILE A 46 13.78 -5.02 10.36
C ILE A 46 13.05 -5.00 11.71
N GLU A 47 13.77 -5.20 12.81
CA GLU A 47 13.23 -5.17 14.17
C GLU A 47 12.54 -3.84 14.46
N LYS A 48 13.18 -2.71 14.13
CA LYS A 48 12.60 -1.38 14.29
C LYS A 48 11.30 -1.26 13.50
N ALA A 49 11.28 -1.67 12.24
CA ALA A 49 10.08 -1.58 11.41
C ALA A 49 8.92 -2.40 11.97
N VAL A 50 9.18 -3.64 12.39
CA VAL A 50 8.17 -4.51 13.00
C VAL A 50 7.66 -3.91 14.33
N LYS A 51 8.56 -3.46 15.21
CA LYS A 51 8.17 -2.84 16.49
C LYS A 51 7.35 -1.58 16.28
N THR A 52 7.72 -0.72 15.34
CA THR A 52 6.93 0.46 14.99
C THR A 52 5.54 0.07 14.48
N LEU A 53 5.45 -0.80 13.48
CA LEU A 53 4.17 -1.16 12.90
C LEU A 53 3.24 -1.89 13.86
N MET A 54 3.79 -2.69 14.79
CA MET A 54 2.99 -3.55 15.66
C MET A 54 2.74 -2.94 17.05
N GLY A 55 3.72 -2.25 17.62
CA GLY A 55 3.75 -1.89 19.04
C GLY A 55 3.64 -0.41 19.37
N THR A 56 3.50 0.50 18.38
CA THR A 56 3.40 1.94 18.65
C THR A 56 2.03 2.52 18.27
N PRO A 57 1.63 3.67 18.86
CA PRO A 57 0.44 4.40 18.43
C PRO A 57 0.47 4.78 16.94
N GLU A 58 1.66 5.15 16.43
CA GLU A 58 1.86 5.45 15.02
C GLU A 58 1.52 4.24 14.12
N GLY A 59 1.95 3.03 14.52
CA GLY A 59 1.61 1.79 13.84
C GLY A 59 0.12 1.45 13.89
N GLU A 60 -0.56 1.74 15.02
CA GLU A 60 -2.01 1.59 15.13
C GLU A 60 -2.76 2.51 14.16
N GLU A 61 -2.36 3.78 14.05
CA GLU A 61 -2.96 4.66 13.06
C GLU A 61 -2.78 4.15 11.62
N MET A 62 -1.62 3.58 11.29
CA MET A 62 -1.39 2.98 9.97
C MET A 62 -2.29 1.78 9.72
N ARG A 63 -2.50 0.91 10.71
CA ARG A 63 -3.43 -0.22 10.62
C ARG A 63 -4.86 0.26 10.38
N GLN A 64 -5.31 1.26 11.14
CA GLN A 64 -6.64 1.83 10.99
C GLN A 64 -6.84 2.44 9.59
N ARG A 65 -5.88 3.24 9.10
CA ARG A 65 -5.92 3.79 7.73
C ARG A 65 -5.95 2.70 6.66
N ALA A 66 -5.20 1.59 6.86
CA ALA A 66 -5.21 0.47 5.93
C ALA A 66 -6.59 -0.23 5.86
N VAL A 67 -7.27 -0.40 7.00
CA VAL A 67 -8.65 -0.91 7.07
C VAL A 67 -9.63 0.00 6.34
N GLU A 68 -9.58 1.30 6.61
CA GLU A 68 -10.44 2.28 5.95
C GLU A 68 -10.25 2.29 4.44
N LEU A 69 -8.99 2.29 3.97
CA LEU A 69 -8.68 2.21 2.55
C LEU A 69 -9.20 0.92 1.93
N SER A 70 -9.02 -0.22 2.61
CA SER A 70 -9.54 -1.50 2.11
C SER A 70 -11.06 -1.47 1.96
N ASN A 71 -11.79 -0.80 2.85
CA ASN A 71 -13.25 -0.69 2.76
C ASN A 71 -13.67 0.20 1.59
N LYS A 72 -12.99 1.34 1.38
CA LYS A 72 -13.23 2.22 0.21
C LYS A 72 -13.00 1.48 -1.11
N ILE A 73 -11.90 0.73 -1.22
CA ILE A 73 -11.60 -0.06 -2.42
C ILE A 73 -12.69 -1.12 -2.66
N LYS A 74 -13.06 -1.89 -1.63
CA LYS A 74 -14.12 -2.91 -1.73
C LYS A 74 -15.45 -2.32 -2.22
N ASN A 75 -15.86 -1.16 -1.69
CA ASN A 75 -17.07 -0.47 -2.12
C ASN A 75 -16.98 0.06 -3.56
N SER A 76 -15.79 0.48 -4.00
CA SER A 76 -15.58 0.96 -5.36
C SER A 76 -15.69 -0.17 -6.41
N VAL A 77 -15.25 -1.38 -6.06
CA VAL A 77 -15.27 -2.54 -6.97
C VAL A 77 -16.52 -3.41 -6.87
N SER A 78 -17.35 -3.22 -5.83
CA SER A 78 -18.61 -3.93 -5.69
C SER A 78 -19.64 -3.53 -6.75
N HIS A 79 -20.73 -4.30 -6.87
CA HIS A 79 -21.81 -3.97 -7.80
C HIS A 79 -22.35 -2.55 -7.56
N GLY A 80 -22.52 -1.78 -8.64
CA GLY A 80 -22.90 -0.36 -8.59
C GLY A 80 -21.80 0.61 -8.15
N GLY A 81 -20.62 0.11 -7.76
CA GLY A 81 -19.46 0.90 -7.38
C GLY A 81 -18.79 1.59 -8.57
N LEU A 82 -18.03 2.66 -8.30
CA LEU A 82 -17.44 3.50 -9.34
C LEU A 82 -16.49 2.72 -10.25
N ALA A 83 -15.49 2.04 -9.70
CA ALA A 83 -14.55 1.26 -10.52
C ALA A 83 -15.24 0.15 -11.32
N ARG A 84 -16.32 -0.43 -10.78
CA ARG A 84 -17.14 -1.41 -11.50
C ARG A 84 -17.87 -0.79 -12.70
N LYS A 85 -18.46 0.39 -12.52
CA LYS A 85 -19.13 1.14 -13.60
C LYS A 85 -18.16 1.58 -14.69
N GLU A 86 -16.98 2.07 -14.32
CA GLU A 86 -15.93 2.44 -15.29
C GLU A 86 -15.48 1.23 -16.11
N MET A 87 -15.33 0.05 -15.48
CA MET A 87 -15.02 -1.19 -16.19
C MET A 87 -16.14 -1.61 -17.15
N GLU A 88 -17.40 -1.52 -16.73
CA GLU A 88 -18.57 -1.84 -17.58
C GLU A 88 -18.67 -0.87 -18.77
N SER A 89 -18.43 0.43 -18.55
CA SER A 89 -18.34 1.45 -19.60
C SER A 89 -17.22 1.15 -20.59
N PHE A 90 -16.02 0.79 -20.10
CA PHE A 90 -14.91 0.41 -20.96
C PHE A 90 -15.26 -0.79 -21.85
N ILE A 91 -15.86 -1.84 -21.28
CA ILE A 91 -16.28 -3.04 -22.03
C ILE A 91 -17.29 -2.66 -23.11
N PHE A 92 -18.34 -1.92 -22.75
CA PHE A 92 -19.35 -1.45 -23.70
C PHE A 92 -18.72 -0.73 -24.90
N ASN A 93 -17.79 0.20 -24.64
CA ASN A 93 -17.14 0.99 -25.69
C ASN A 93 -16.27 0.15 -26.66
N ILE A 94 -15.76 -1.00 -26.23
CA ILE A 94 -14.93 -1.87 -27.08
C ILE A 94 -15.72 -3.02 -27.73
N THR A 95 -16.95 -3.29 -27.28
CA THR A 95 -17.80 -4.35 -27.84
C THR A 95 -18.89 -3.84 -28.78
N ASP A 96 -19.37 -2.61 -28.60
CA ASP A 96 -20.41 -2.00 -29.44
C ASP A 96 -19.85 -1.09 -30.56
N ASN A 97 -18.57 -1.29 -30.91
CA ASN A 97 -17.90 -0.73 -32.08
C ASN A 97 -17.60 -1.82 -33.12
#